data_AF-A0A1S8D0G2-F1
#
_entry.id   AF-A0A1S8D0G2-F1
#
_cell.length_a   1.000
_cell.length_b   1.000
_cell.length_c   1.000
_cell.angle_alpha   90.00
_cell.angle_beta   90.00
_cell.angle_gamma   90.00
#
_symmetry.space_group_name_H-M   'P 1'
#
loop_
_entity.id
_entity.type
_entity.pdbx_description
1 polymer ?
#
loop_
_entity_poly.entity_id
_entity_poly.type
_entity_poly.pdbx_seq_one_letter_code
_entity_poly.pdbx_strand_id
1 'polypeptide(L)'
;MAQAIAVPSDPRARYELVRKVRRDDGLVEITTRRQGPSGTSFARREVDCRRRLFRYLSEGDTLEEARRPAPSPGRMSPLFDGSISDHIARFACR
;
A
#
# COMPACT_ATOMS: atom_id res chain seq x y z
N MET A 1 3.49 8.00 16.16
CA MET A 1 2.03 8.14 15.95
C MET A 1 1.67 7.50 14.62
N ALA A 2 0.63 6.67 14.55
CA ALA A 2 0.19 6.06 13.30
C ALA A 2 -0.53 7.12 12.45
N GLN A 3 -0.14 7.27 11.17
CA GLN A 3 -0.74 8.26 10.28
C GLN A 3 -1.90 7.61 9.51
N ALA A 4 -3.12 8.09 9.72
CA ALA A 4 -4.31 7.56 9.03
C ALA A 4 -4.31 7.95 7.55
N ILE A 5 -4.82 7.06 6.71
CA ILE A 5 -4.97 7.25 5.26
C ILE A 5 -6.47 7.18 4.94
N ALA A 6 -7.02 8.25 4.39
CA ALA A 6 -8.43 8.28 3.98
C ALA A 6 -8.62 7.43 2.71
N VAL A 7 -9.48 6.41 2.79
CA VAL A 7 -9.82 5.51 1.67
C VAL A 7 -11.35 5.42 1.56
N PRO A 8 -12.02 6.42 0.95
CA PRO A 8 -13.48 6.46 0.85
C PRO A 8 -14.11 5.26 0.13
N SER A 9 -13.34 4.61 -0.76
CA SER A 9 -13.77 3.42 -1.50
C SER A 9 -13.91 2.14 -0.66
N ASP A 10 -13.38 2.13 0.57
CA ASP A 10 -13.54 1.03 1.53
C ASP A 10 -13.98 1.59 2.90
N PRO A 11 -15.23 2.07 3.00
CA PRO A 11 -15.72 2.82 4.17
C PRO A 11 -15.83 1.97 5.44
N ARG A 12 -15.80 0.64 5.30
CA ARG A 12 -15.87 -0.29 6.43
C ARG A 12 -14.49 -0.61 7.02
N ALA A 13 -13.41 -0.09 6.44
CA ALA A 13 -12.06 -0.32 6.91
C ALA A 13 -11.31 0.98 7.24
N ARG A 14 -10.36 0.87 8.16
CA ARG A 14 -9.42 1.93 8.51
C ARG A 14 -8.05 1.58 7.97
N TYR A 15 -7.40 2.54 7.33
CA TYR A 15 -6.06 2.39 6.77
C TYR A 15 -5.08 3.28 7.51
N GLU A 16 -3.92 2.72 7.86
CA GLU A 16 -2.86 3.40 8.59
C GLU A 16 -1.52 3.16 7.93
N LEU A 17 -0.68 4.20 7.88
CA LEU A 17 0.70 4.09 7.48
C LEU A 17 1.50 3.35 8.55
N VAL A 18 2.15 2.26 8.14
CA VAL A 18 3.13 1.52 8.96
C VAL A 18 4.54 1.95 8.62
N ARG A 19 4.86 2.04 7.32
CA ARG A 19 6.18 2.43 6.83
C ARG A 19 6.08 3.05 5.45
N LYS A 20 6.86 4.09 5.17
CA LYS A 20 7.01 4.70 3.85
C LYS A 20 8.49 4.99 3.62
N VAL A 21 9.02 4.53 2.50
CA VAL A 21 10.41 4.76 2.10
C VAL A 21 10.45 5.11 0.63
N ARG A 22 11.17 6.19 0.30
CA ARG A 22 11.53 6.50 -1.08
C ARG A 22 12.82 5.73 -1.41
N ARG A 23 12.78 4.98 -2.50
CA ARG A 23 13.89 4.20 -3.03
C ARG A 23 14.78 5.08 -3.90
N ASP A 24 16.00 4.63 -4.13
CA ASP A 24 16.99 5.34 -4.96
C ASP A 24 16.59 5.41 -6.44
N ASP A 25 15.79 4.44 -6.91
CA ASP A 25 15.20 4.41 -8.25
C ASP A 25 13.99 5.35 -8.43
N GLY A 26 13.65 6.14 -7.39
CA GLY A 26 12.56 7.11 -7.41
C GLY A 26 11.18 6.51 -7.11
N LEU A 27 11.08 5.20 -6.88
CA LEU A 27 9.85 4.54 -6.46
C LEU A 27 9.59 4.74 -4.97
N VAL A 28 8.34 4.57 -4.54
CA VAL A 28 7.96 4.64 -3.12
C VAL A 28 7.47 3.27 -2.67
N GLU A 29 8.13 2.71 -1.67
CA GLU A 29 7.63 1.55 -0.93
C GLU A 29 6.77 2.03 0.23
N ILE A 30 5.54 1.53 0.31
CA ILE A 30 4.60 1.83 1.38
C ILE A 30 4.03 0.55 1.98
N THR A 31 4.11 0.43 3.30
CA THR A 31 3.43 -0.59 4.09
C THR A 31 2.25 0.05 4.80
N THR A 32 1.07 -0.51 4.60
CA THR A 32 -0.17 -0.06 5.23
C THR A 32 -0.78 -1.17 6.07
N ARG A 33 -1.38 -0.81 7.19
CA ARG A 33 -2.31 -1.66 7.94
C ARG A 33 -3.73 -1.34 7.51
N ARG A 34 -4.54 -2.37 7.26
CA ARG A 34 -5.98 -2.29 7.05
C ARG A 34 -6.67 -2.98 8.22
N GLN A 35 -7.62 -2.31 8.84
CA GLN A 35 -8.47 -2.87 9.90
C GLN A 35 -9.92 -2.81 9.42
N GLY A 36 -10.55 -3.95 9.14
CA GLY A 36 -11.93 -4.03 8.66
C GLY A 36 -12.70 -5.20 9.31
N PRO A 37 -13.94 -5.47 8.85
CA PRO A 37 -14.79 -6.50 9.45
C PRO A 37 -14.18 -7.91 9.34
N SER A 38 -13.37 -8.17 8.32
CA SER A 38 -12.68 -9.43 8.10
C SER A 38 -11.38 -9.58 8.91
N GLY A 39 -11.04 -8.60 9.75
CA GLY A 39 -9.82 -8.61 10.55
C GLY A 39 -8.80 -7.53 10.15
N THR A 40 -7.57 -7.74 10.60
CA THR A 40 -6.42 -6.88 10.28
C THR A 40 -5.59 -7.52 9.18
N SER A 41 -5.19 -6.74 8.18
CA SER A 41 -4.20 -7.16 7.20
C SER A 41 -3.15 -6.08 6.95
N PHE A 42 -2.01 -6.49 6.44
CA PHE A 42 -0.89 -5.64 6.09
C PHE A 42 -0.56 -5.85 4.62
N ALA A 43 -0.28 -4.76 3.94
CA ALA A 43 0.10 -4.81 2.54
C ALA A 43 1.28 -3.88 2.29
N ARG A 44 2.30 -4.41 1.61
CA ARG A 44 3.44 -3.68 1.13
C ARG A 44 3.32 -3.48 -0.38
N ARG A 45 3.36 -2.23 -0.79
CA ARG A 45 3.23 -1.83 -2.18
C ARG A 45 4.45 -1.03 -2.60
N GLU A 46 4.77 -1.14 -3.87
CA GLU A 46 5.66 -0.22 -4.55
C GLU A 46 4.84 0.65 -5.49
N VAL A 47 5.15 1.93 -5.52
CA VAL A 47 4.40 2.95 -6.27
C VAL A 47 5.37 3.77 -7.10
N ASP A 48 5.07 3.89 -8.40
CA ASP A 48 5.67 4.88 -9.28
C ASP A 48 4.76 6.11 -9.32
N CYS A 49 5.17 7.17 -8.62
CA CYS A 49 4.41 8.41 -8.51
C CYS A 49 4.33 9.19 -9.83
N ARG A 50 5.29 9.01 -10.75
CA ARG A 50 5.34 9.73 -12.02
C ARG A 50 4.44 9.07 -13.06
N ARG A 51 4.50 7.74 -13.14
CA ARG A 51 3.75 6.95 -14.12
C ARG A 51 2.39 6.48 -13.61
N ARG A 52 2.06 6.77 -12.35
CA ARG A 52 0.85 6.30 -11.65
C ARG A 52 0.67 4.79 -11.74
N LEU A 53 1.76 4.08 -11.47
CA LEU A 53 1.76 2.62 -11.44
C LEU A 53 1.97 2.11 -10.01
N PHE A 54 1.52 0.90 -9.75
CA PHE A 54 1.79 0.23 -8.49
C PHE A 54 1.93 -1.28 -8.66
N ARG A 55 2.55 -1.93 -7.68
CA ARG A 55 2.48 -3.38 -7.51
C ARG A 55 2.47 -3.74 -6.03
N TYR A 56 1.92 -4.91 -5.73
CA TYR A 56 2.10 -5.54 -4.43
C TYR A 56 3.46 -6.22 -4.36
N LEU A 57 4.21 -5.94 -3.30
CA LEU A 57 5.45 -6.64 -2.99
C LEU A 57 5.21 -7.83 -2.05
N SER A 58 4.19 -7.73 -1.21
CA SER A 58 3.83 -8.72 -0.20
C SER A 58 2.57 -8.28 0.56
N GLU A 59 1.85 -9.24 1.11
CA GLU A 59 0.69 -9.02 1.99
C GLU A 59 0.59 -10.15 3.01
N GLY A 60 -0.20 -9.94 4.06
CA GLY A 60 -0.47 -10.95 5.08
C GLY A 60 -1.35 -10.40 6.18
N ASP A 61 -1.76 -11.27 7.11
CA ASP A 61 -2.56 -10.88 8.26
C ASP A 61 -1.67 -10.32 9.38
N THR A 62 -0.36 -10.57 9.31
CA THR A 62 0.67 -10.01 10.19
C THR A 62 1.67 -9.11 9.46
N LEU A 63 2.31 -8.21 10.22
CA LEU A 63 3.39 -7.38 9.68
C LEU A 63 4.61 -8.21 9.26
N GLU A 64 4.85 -9.34 9.90
CA GLU A 64 5.96 -10.24 9.57
C GLU A 64 5.75 -10.90 8.21
N GLU A 65 4.54 -11.40 7.94
CA GLU A 65 4.16 -11.94 6.64
C GLU A 65 4.30 -10.88 5.53
N ALA A 66 3.77 -9.68 5.76
CA ALA A 66 3.89 -8.57 4.81
C ALA A 66 5.32 -8.06 4.63
N ARG A 67 6.28 -8.44 5.48
CA ARG A 67 7.72 -8.13 5.29
C ARG A 67 8.44 -9.19 4.46
N ARG A 68 7.91 -10.42 4.37
CA ARG A 68 8.50 -11.47 3.56
C ARG A 68 8.38 -11.06 2.08
N PRO A 69 9.47 -11.02 1.31
CA PRO A 69 9.39 -10.70 -0.10
C PRO A 69 8.53 -11.76 -0.82
N ALA A 70 7.58 -11.32 -1.65
CA ALA A 70 6.94 -12.25 -2.56
C ALA A 70 8.01 -12.85 -3.51
N PRO A 71 7.97 -14.16 -3.79
CA PRO A 71 8.99 -14.83 -4.61
C PRO A 71 9.07 -14.26 -6.03
N SER A 72 7.98 -13.68 -6.54
CA SER A 72 7.98 -12.93 -7.79
C SER A 72 6.93 -11.81 -7.70
N PRO A 73 7.31 -10.58 -7.30
CA PRO A 73 6.38 -9.47 -7.33
C PRO A 73 6.00 -9.20 -8.78
N GLY A 74 4.70 -9.25 -9.07
CA GLY A 74 4.18 -9.09 -10.43
C GLY A 74 4.59 -7.77 -11.09
N ARG A 75 4.26 -7.63 -12.37
CA ARG A 75 4.48 -6.38 -13.11
C ARG A 75 3.67 -5.25 -12.47
N MET A 76 4.23 -4.04 -12.52
CA MET A 76 3.48 -2.86 -12.15
C MET A 76 2.24 -2.71 -13.04
N SER A 77 1.13 -2.33 -12.40
CA SER A 77 -0.15 -2.10 -13.03
C SER A 77 -0.59 -0.64 -12.84
N PRO A 78 -1.38 -0.08 -13.77
CA PRO A 78 -1.95 1.25 -13.60
C PRO A 78 -2.78 1.37 -12.33
N LEU A 79 -2.72 2.54 -11.68
CA LEU A 79 -3.64 2.91 -10.63
C LEU A 79 -4.99 3.27 -11.23
N PHE A 80 -6.04 2.58 -10.79
CA PHE A 80 -7.42 2.93 -11.12
C PHE A 80 -7.93 4.01 -10.16
N ASP A 81 -8.45 5.10 -10.71
CA ASP A 81 -8.93 6.21 -9.90
C ASP A 81 -10.02 5.81 -8.92
N GLY A 82 -9.90 6.28 -7.68
CA GLY A 82 -10.82 5.95 -6.60
C GLY A 82 -10.65 4.55 -6.04
N SER A 83 -9.70 3.75 -6.52
CA SER A 83 -9.38 2.47 -5.88
C SER A 83 -8.63 2.67 -4.56
N ILE A 84 -8.65 1.66 -3.69
CA ILE A 84 -7.85 1.62 -2.45
C ILE A 84 -6.37 1.95 -2.73
N SER A 85 -5.79 1.32 -3.76
CA SER A 85 -4.40 1.54 -4.14
C SER A 85 -4.14 2.95 -4.64
N ASP A 86 -5.10 3.59 -5.34
CA ASP A 86 -4.99 4.98 -5.77
C ASP A 86 -4.98 5.94 -4.57
N HIS A 87 -5.87 5.74 -3.59
CA HIS A 87 -5.84 6.54 -2.36
C HIS A 87 -4.53 6.38 -1.58
N ILE A 88 -4.04 5.15 -1.44
CA ILE A 88 -2.77 4.86 -0.77
C ILE A 88 -1.59 5.47 -1.55
N ALA A 89 -1.59 5.36 -2.88
CA ALA A 89 -0.55 5.93 -3.73
C ALA A 89 -0.53 7.46 -3.68
N ARG A 90 -1.69 8.12 -3.73
CA ARG A 90 -1.79 9.59 -3.57
C ARG A 90 -1.23 10.05 -2.23
N PHE A 91 -1.46 9.29 -1.17
CA PHE A 91 -0.83 9.55 0.13
C PHE A 91 0.69 9.30 0.12
N ALA A 92 1.13 8.21 -0.52
CA ALA A 92 2.54 7.86 -0.64
C ALA A 92 3.34 8.88 -1.48
N CYS A 93 2.70 9.52 -2.45
CA CYS A 93 3.35 10.44 -3.39
C CYS A 93 3.36 11.91 -2.95
N ARG A 94 2.64 12.25 -1.88
CA ARG A 94 2.80 13.52 -1.16
C ARG A 94 4.12 13.52 -0.40
#